data_AF-A0A5E3WNX7-F1
#
_entry.id   AF-A0A5E3WNX7-F1
#
_cell.length_a   1.000
_cell.length_b   1.000
_cell.length_c   1.000
_cell.angle_alpha   90.00
_cell.angle_beta   90.00
_cell.angle_gamma   90.00
#
_symmetry.space_group_name_H-M   'P 1'
#
loop_
_entity.id
_entity.type
_entity.pdbx_description
1 polymer ?
#
loop_
_entity_poly.entity_id
_entity_poly.type
_entity_poly.pdbx_seq_one_letter_code
_entity_poly.pdbx_strand_id
1 'polypeptide(L)'
;MDSFIADLTSDISRKLARFIALTSERVEIKSQIYAIEEGLAPILKYNNELAEQDHILKAERDFLDAEYDRIHDCLESANNAREPHVKLALEQAVQGIEEDHERLNAEGEAFRKEVQVVLAMGTKLSASMREQSAKFDIMADQWLSAANDLAQTIHVLDDAKRIAVRDLLIERGERPAADEFWKLCGEHHHCKDCKH
;
A
#
# COMPACT_ATOMS: atom_id res chain seq x y z
N MET A 1 -12.68 8.18 52.42
CA MET A 1 -12.58 8.86 51.12
C MET A 1 -11.39 8.33 50.33
N ASP A 2 -10.27 8.08 51.00
CA ASP A 2 -9.00 7.65 50.38
C ASP A 2 -9.05 6.32 49.61
N SER A 3 -9.81 5.31 50.06
CA SER A 3 -9.88 4.03 49.31
C SER A 3 -10.63 4.17 47.99
N PHE A 4 -11.68 5.00 47.92
CA PHE A 4 -12.45 5.20 46.69
C PHE A 4 -11.61 5.87 45.59
N ILE A 5 -10.82 6.90 45.96
CA ILE A 5 -9.91 7.56 45.00
C ILE A 5 -8.80 6.59 44.57
N ALA A 6 -8.26 5.79 45.49
CA ALA A 6 -7.25 4.79 45.15
C ALA A 6 -7.77 3.70 44.19
N ASP A 7 -9.00 3.23 44.39
CA ASP A 7 -9.66 2.26 43.51
C ASP A 7 -9.94 2.87 42.12
N LEU A 8 -10.49 4.08 42.09
CA LEU A 8 -10.76 4.84 40.87
C LEU A 8 -9.47 5.12 40.06
N THR A 9 -8.41 5.56 40.73
CA THR A 9 -7.10 5.79 40.10
C THR A 9 -6.53 4.50 39.52
N SER A 10 -6.74 3.37 40.18
CA SER A 10 -6.27 2.07 39.67
C SER A 10 -7.06 1.62 38.43
N ASP A 11 -8.37 1.87 38.40
CA ASP A 11 -9.19 1.61 37.22
C ASP A 11 -8.79 2.51 36.04
N ILE A 12 -8.62 3.81 36.29
CA ILE A 12 -8.18 4.80 35.29
C ILE A 12 -6.79 4.46 34.75
N SER A 13 -5.84 4.11 35.62
CA SER A 13 -4.49 3.67 35.23
C SER A 13 -4.54 2.49 34.27
N ARG A 14 -5.33 1.45 34.59
CA ARG A 14 -5.49 0.27 33.73
C ARG A 14 -6.12 0.62 32.38
N LYS A 15 -7.14 1.49 32.37
CA LYS A 15 -7.79 1.95 31.12
C LYS A 15 -6.84 2.78 30.26
N LEU A 16 -6.05 3.67 30.85
CA LEU A 16 -5.02 4.46 30.18
C LEU A 16 -3.92 3.58 29.59
N ALA A 17 -3.42 2.60 30.34
CA ALA A 17 -2.41 1.68 29.85
C ALA A 17 -2.88 0.95 28.58
N ARG A 18 -4.14 0.48 28.58
CA ARG A 18 -4.76 -0.13 27.39
C ARG A 18 -4.90 0.87 26.25
N PHE A 19 -5.40 2.08 26.50
CA PHE A 19 -5.57 3.10 25.47
C PHE A 19 -4.24 3.52 24.83
N ILE A 20 -3.19 3.72 25.63
CA ILE A 20 -1.84 4.08 25.16
C ILE A 20 -1.26 2.95 24.29
N ALA A 21 -1.40 1.69 24.70
CA ALA A 21 -0.93 0.55 23.91
C ALA A 21 -1.62 0.48 22.54
N LEU A 22 -2.95 0.58 22.50
CA LEU A 22 -3.73 0.58 21.26
C LEU A 22 -3.41 1.80 20.38
N THR A 23 -3.09 2.96 20.98
CA THR A 23 -2.69 4.16 20.25
C THR A 23 -1.36 3.96 19.53
N SER A 24 -0.38 3.34 20.20
CA SER A 24 0.92 3.00 19.60
C SER A 24 0.75 1.99 18.46
N GLU A 25 -0.02 0.93 18.66
CA GLU A 25 -0.29 -0.09 17.64
C GLU A 25 -1.00 0.50 16.41
N ARG A 26 -1.95 1.41 16.62
CA ARG A 26 -2.61 2.15 15.54
C ARG A 26 -1.62 2.99 14.71
N VAL A 27 -0.64 3.63 15.35
CA VAL A 27 0.41 4.41 14.65
C VAL A 27 1.29 3.49 13.80
N GLU A 28 1.65 2.32 14.34
CA GLU A 28 2.45 1.33 13.61
C GLU A 28 1.71 0.80 12.37
N ILE A 29 0.45 0.36 12.53
CA ILE A 29 -0.36 -0.14 11.41
C ILE A 29 -0.54 0.94 10.33
N LYS A 30 -0.77 2.20 10.72
CA LYS A 30 -0.83 3.31 9.76
C LYS A 30 0.48 3.49 8.98
N SER A 31 1.61 3.38 9.66
CA SER A 31 2.92 3.45 9.01
C SER A 31 3.12 2.31 8.01
N GLN A 32 2.67 1.09 8.36
CA GLN A 32 2.76 -0.07 7.48
C GLN A 32 1.85 0.08 6.24
N ILE A 33 0.63 0.61 6.41
CA ILE A 33 -0.28 0.93 5.30
C ILE A 33 0.37 1.94 4.35
N TYR A 34 0.92 3.03 4.88
CA TYR A 34 1.56 4.06 4.07
C TYR A 34 2.75 3.51 3.25
N ALA A 35 3.59 2.67 3.85
CA ALA A 35 4.68 2.02 3.14
C ALA A 35 4.20 1.08 2.01
N ILE A 36 3.06 0.41 2.19
CA ILE A 36 2.44 -0.42 1.16
C ILE A 36 1.90 0.44 0.01
N GLU A 37 1.26 1.57 0.32
CA GLU A 37 0.75 2.53 -0.67
C GLU A 37 1.86 3.14 -1.51
N GLU A 38 2.97 3.55 -0.89
CA GLU A 38 4.17 4.03 -1.61
C GLU A 38 4.76 2.96 -2.53
N GLY A 39 4.74 1.68 -2.11
CA GLY A 39 5.18 0.56 -2.94
C GLY A 39 4.24 0.23 -4.10
N LEU A 40 2.93 0.56 -4.00
CA LEU A 40 1.93 0.29 -5.04
C LEU A 40 2.05 1.25 -6.22
N ALA A 41 2.36 2.52 -5.97
CA ALA A 41 2.45 3.55 -7.01
C ALA A 41 3.39 3.20 -8.18
N PRO A 42 4.65 2.76 -7.97
CA PRO A 42 5.55 2.41 -9.07
C PRO A 42 5.07 1.14 -9.82
N ILE A 43 4.46 0.18 -9.12
CA ILE A 43 3.92 -1.04 -9.74
C ILE A 43 2.75 -0.70 -10.68
N LEU A 44 1.82 0.17 -10.25
CA LEU A 44 0.69 0.60 -11.08
C LEU A 44 1.16 1.40 -12.30
N LYS A 45 2.15 2.28 -12.12
CA LYS A 45 2.74 3.04 -13.22
C LYS A 45 3.38 2.10 -14.25
N TYR A 46 4.24 1.19 -13.78
CA TYR A 46 4.92 0.24 -14.65
C TYR A 46 3.94 -0.71 -15.34
N ASN A 47 2.86 -1.15 -14.69
CA ASN A 47 1.83 -1.99 -15.31
C ASN A 47 1.11 -1.28 -16.48
N ASN A 48 0.87 0.03 -16.37
CA ASN A 48 0.31 0.81 -17.48
C ASN A 48 1.30 0.94 -18.64
N GLU A 49 2.59 1.19 -18.34
CA GLU A 49 3.66 1.26 -19.35
C GLU A 49 3.84 -0.09 -20.07
N LEU A 50 3.76 -1.20 -19.33
CA LEU A 50 3.76 -2.55 -19.89
C LEU A 50 2.55 -2.76 -20.84
N ALA A 51 1.33 -2.40 -20.42
CA ALA A 51 0.15 -2.59 -21.27
C ALA A 51 0.29 -1.86 -22.64
N GLU A 52 0.93 -0.69 -22.66
CA GLU A 52 1.22 0.04 -23.89
C GLU A 52 2.28 -0.67 -24.76
N GLN A 53 3.34 -1.20 -24.15
CA GLN A 53 4.38 -1.93 -24.87
C GLN A 53 3.90 -3.25 -25.50
N ASP A 54 3.01 -3.99 -24.83
CA ASP A 54 2.42 -5.23 -25.38
C ASP A 54 1.62 -4.95 -26.66
N HIS A 55 0.88 -3.82 -26.69
CA HIS A 55 0.14 -3.39 -27.86
C HIS A 55 1.05 -3.04 -29.04
N ILE A 56 2.20 -2.39 -28.78
CA ILE A 56 3.18 -2.04 -29.82
C ILE A 56 3.82 -3.31 -30.39
N LEU A 57 4.33 -4.21 -29.52
CA LEU A 57 4.95 -5.46 -29.96
C LEU A 57 4.00 -6.33 -30.79
N LYS A 58 2.72 -6.38 -30.41
CA LYS A 58 1.71 -7.08 -31.19
C LYS A 58 1.52 -6.46 -32.57
N ALA A 59 1.42 -5.13 -32.66
CA ALA A 59 1.23 -4.44 -33.93
C ALA A 59 2.44 -4.63 -34.87
N GLU A 60 3.67 -4.61 -34.34
CA GLU A 60 4.87 -4.89 -35.13
C GLU A 60 4.92 -6.32 -35.65
N ARG A 61 4.52 -7.30 -34.82
CA ARG A 61 4.46 -8.69 -35.26
C ARG A 61 3.40 -8.92 -36.34
N ASP A 62 2.20 -8.35 -36.15
CA ASP A 62 1.12 -8.44 -37.13
C ASP A 62 1.53 -7.77 -38.47
N PHE A 63 2.34 -6.71 -38.43
CA PHE A 63 2.91 -6.08 -39.62
C PHE A 63 3.92 -6.99 -40.34
N LEU A 64 4.86 -7.59 -39.61
CA LEU A 64 5.86 -8.49 -40.19
C LEU A 64 5.23 -9.75 -40.79
N ASP A 65 4.23 -10.33 -40.14
CA ASP A 65 3.49 -11.47 -40.67
C ASP A 65 2.84 -11.10 -42.01
N ALA A 66 2.25 -9.90 -42.12
CA ALA A 66 1.64 -9.41 -43.35
C ALA A 66 2.66 -9.04 -44.46
N GLU A 67 3.89 -8.66 -44.10
CA GLU A 67 4.98 -8.47 -45.07
C GLU A 67 5.54 -9.82 -45.53
N TYR A 68 5.71 -10.79 -44.62
CA TYR A 68 6.14 -12.14 -44.94
C TYR A 68 5.24 -12.76 -46.01
N ASP A 69 3.92 -12.76 -45.78
CA ASP A 69 2.93 -13.30 -46.73
C ASP A 69 3.03 -12.62 -48.10
N ARG A 70 3.18 -11.29 -48.12
CA ARG A 70 3.31 -10.52 -49.38
C ARG A 70 4.57 -10.87 -50.16
N ILE A 71 5.72 -10.99 -49.47
CA ILE A 71 6.97 -11.36 -50.13
C ILE A 71 6.93 -12.81 -50.59
N HIS A 72 6.29 -13.69 -49.82
CA HIS A 72 6.15 -15.10 -50.17
C HIS A 72 5.29 -15.29 -51.43
N ASP A 73 4.15 -14.59 -51.54
CA ASP A 73 3.32 -14.55 -52.75
C ASP A 73 4.10 -14.03 -53.97
N CYS A 74 4.94 -13.01 -53.76
CA CYS A 74 5.82 -12.47 -54.80
C CYS A 74 6.88 -13.50 -55.25
N LEU A 75 7.41 -14.31 -54.34
CA LEU A 75 8.37 -15.37 -54.63
C LEU A 75 7.77 -16.49 -55.48
N GLU A 76 6.55 -16.92 -55.16
CA GLU A 76 5.83 -17.90 -55.97
C GLU A 76 5.60 -17.38 -57.40
N SER A 77 5.25 -16.09 -57.51
CA SER A 77 5.08 -15.42 -58.80
C SER A 77 6.41 -15.24 -59.57
N ALA A 78 7.49 -14.88 -58.89
CA ALA A 78 8.82 -14.68 -59.48
C ALA A 78 9.48 -15.99 -59.92
N ASN A 79 9.23 -17.10 -59.21
CA ASN A 79 9.64 -18.44 -59.63
C ASN A 79 9.05 -18.81 -61.01
N ASN A 80 7.87 -18.27 -61.35
CA ASN A 80 7.26 -18.45 -62.67
C ASN A 80 7.84 -17.52 -63.75
N ALA A 81 8.51 -16.41 -63.39
CA ALA A 81 8.92 -15.32 -64.29
C ALA A 81 10.38 -15.38 -64.79
N ARG A 82 11.23 -16.31 -64.31
CA ARG A 82 12.64 -16.51 -64.76
C ARG A 82 13.58 -15.30 -64.59
N GLU A 83 13.41 -14.47 -63.56
CA GLU A 83 14.35 -13.37 -63.25
C GLU A 83 15.19 -13.68 -61.99
N PRO A 84 16.44 -14.16 -62.13
CA PRO A 84 17.22 -14.70 -61.00
C PRO A 84 17.59 -13.65 -59.93
N HIS A 85 17.75 -12.40 -60.34
CA HIS A 85 18.12 -11.30 -59.46
C HIS A 85 16.93 -10.85 -58.58
N VAL A 86 15.70 -10.88 -59.12
CA VAL A 86 14.47 -10.62 -58.35
C VAL A 86 14.25 -11.73 -57.34
N LYS A 87 14.44 -13.00 -57.75
CA LYS A 87 14.36 -14.14 -56.85
C LYS A 87 15.33 -14.01 -55.67
N LEU A 88 16.60 -13.71 -55.93
CA LEU A 88 17.62 -13.55 -54.88
C LEU A 88 17.27 -12.41 -53.91
N ALA A 89 16.78 -11.28 -54.42
CA ALA A 89 16.36 -10.15 -53.58
C ALA A 89 15.17 -10.50 -52.68
N LEU A 90 14.20 -11.26 -53.19
CA LEU A 90 13.05 -11.69 -52.39
C LEU A 90 13.45 -12.77 -51.36
N GLU A 91 14.33 -13.71 -51.70
CA GLU A 91 14.86 -14.70 -50.75
C GLU A 91 15.62 -14.03 -49.59
N GLN A 92 16.43 -13.00 -49.89
CA GLN A 92 17.09 -12.19 -48.86
C GLN A 92 16.10 -11.41 -47.99
N ALA A 93 15.01 -10.90 -48.58
CA ALA A 93 13.98 -10.18 -47.83
C ALA A 93 13.19 -11.12 -46.90
N VAL A 94 12.86 -12.33 -47.34
CA VAL A 94 12.25 -13.36 -46.47
C VAL A 94 13.15 -13.68 -45.29
N GLN A 95 14.43 -13.93 -45.54
CA GLN A 95 15.39 -14.22 -44.46
C GLN A 95 15.46 -13.07 -43.44
N GLY A 96 15.46 -11.81 -43.91
CA GLY A 96 15.43 -10.64 -43.03
C GLY A 96 14.15 -10.57 -42.17
N ILE A 97 12.99 -10.91 -42.74
CA ILE A 97 11.73 -10.96 -41.99
C ILE A 97 11.74 -12.10 -40.97
N GLU A 98 12.28 -13.27 -41.32
CA GLU A 98 12.41 -14.40 -40.39
C GLU A 98 13.32 -14.04 -39.20
N GLU A 99 14.46 -13.38 -39.44
CA GLU A 99 15.36 -12.90 -38.40
C GLU A 99 14.69 -11.86 -37.48
N ASP A 100 13.93 -10.91 -38.05
CA ASP A 100 13.16 -9.93 -37.27
C ASP A 100 12.02 -10.59 -36.47
N HIS A 101 11.36 -11.60 -37.03
CA HIS A 101 10.30 -12.35 -36.35
C HIS A 101 10.86 -13.15 -35.15
N GLU A 102 12.02 -13.81 -35.32
CA GLU A 102 12.71 -14.49 -34.22
C GLU A 102 13.11 -13.51 -33.10
N ARG A 103 13.66 -12.35 -33.48
CA ARG A 103 14.03 -11.29 -32.54
C ARG A 103 12.83 -10.78 -31.73
N LEU A 104 11.73 -10.43 -32.40
CA LEU A 104 10.52 -9.92 -31.74
C LEU A 104 9.83 -10.99 -30.87
N ASN A 105 9.89 -12.27 -31.26
CA ASN A 105 9.40 -13.34 -30.39
C ASN A 105 10.24 -13.44 -29.11
N ALA A 106 11.56 -13.33 -29.19
CA ALA A 106 12.43 -13.35 -28.02
C ALA A 106 12.21 -12.13 -27.11
N GLU A 107 12.08 -10.94 -27.70
CA GLU A 107 11.75 -9.71 -26.98
C GLU A 107 10.37 -9.83 -26.30
N GLY A 108 9.37 -10.35 -27.00
CA GLY A 108 8.03 -10.61 -26.46
C GLY A 108 8.02 -11.65 -25.33
N GLU A 109 8.87 -12.68 -25.38
CA GLU A 109 9.02 -13.63 -24.27
C GLU A 109 9.67 -13.00 -23.03
N ALA A 110 10.72 -12.21 -23.22
CA ALA A 110 11.36 -11.48 -22.13
C ALA A 110 10.36 -10.52 -21.47
N PHE A 111 9.63 -9.77 -22.28
CA PHE A 111 8.58 -8.86 -21.87
C PHE A 111 7.48 -9.58 -21.06
N ARG A 112 6.95 -10.71 -21.55
CA ARG A 112 5.94 -11.51 -20.82
C ARG A 112 6.44 -11.99 -19.45
N LYS A 113 7.73 -12.32 -19.31
CA LYS A 113 8.31 -12.69 -18.00
C LYS A 113 8.32 -11.50 -17.05
N GLU A 114 8.69 -10.31 -17.52
CA GLU A 114 8.66 -9.09 -16.71
C GLU A 114 7.23 -8.76 -16.25
N VAL A 115 6.24 -8.86 -17.14
CA VAL A 115 4.81 -8.69 -16.80
C VAL A 115 4.38 -9.66 -15.70
N GLN A 116 4.78 -10.93 -15.78
CA GLN A 116 4.45 -11.92 -14.75
C GLN A 116 5.04 -11.58 -13.39
N VAL A 117 6.28 -11.08 -13.34
CA VAL A 117 6.91 -10.64 -12.08
C VAL A 117 6.13 -9.49 -11.47
N VAL A 118 5.70 -8.53 -12.27
CA VAL A 118 4.95 -7.35 -11.80
C VAL A 118 3.55 -7.70 -11.32
N LEU A 119 2.85 -8.59 -12.03
CA LEU A 119 1.56 -9.13 -11.59
C LEU A 119 1.70 -9.91 -10.26
N ALA A 120 2.78 -10.68 -10.09
CA ALA A 120 3.06 -11.39 -8.84
C ALA A 120 3.37 -10.42 -7.68
N MET A 121 4.13 -9.35 -7.94
CA MET A 121 4.38 -8.29 -6.95
C MET A 121 3.09 -7.57 -6.57
N GLY A 122 2.26 -7.18 -7.55
CA GLY A 122 0.99 -6.51 -7.32
C GLY A 122 -0.01 -7.36 -6.53
N THR A 123 -0.09 -8.66 -6.80
CA THR A 123 -0.96 -9.58 -6.04
C THR A 123 -0.51 -9.73 -4.59
N LYS A 124 0.80 -9.89 -4.34
CA LYS A 124 1.35 -9.95 -2.98
C LYS A 124 1.11 -8.66 -2.20
N LEU A 125 1.31 -7.52 -2.84
CA LEU A 125 1.13 -6.21 -2.21
C LEU A 125 -0.34 -5.91 -1.91
N SER A 126 -1.26 -6.28 -2.83
CA SER A 126 -2.71 -6.21 -2.60
C SER A 126 -3.17 -7.09 -1.44
N ALA A 127 -2.60 -8.29 -1.30
CA ALA A 127 -2.88 -9.17 -0.15
C ALA A 127 -2.38 -8.54 1.17
N SER A 128 -1.17 -7.98 1.17
CA SER A 128 -0.62 -7.28 2.33
C SER A 128 -1.46 -6.06 2.73
N MET A 129 -1.95 -5.28 1.76
CA MET A 129 -2.84 -4.15 2.03
C MET A 129 -4.13 -4.61 2.70
N ARG A 130 -4.77 -5.65 2.17
CA ARG A 130 -5.99 -6.24 2.75
C ARG A 130 -5.78 -6.73 4.19
N GLU A 131 -4.66 -7.38 4.45
CA GLU A 131 -4.32 -7.83 5.80
C GLU A 131 -4.15 -6.64 6.77
N GLN A 132 -3.44 -5.59 6.36
CA GLN A 132 -3.22 -4.42 7.20
C GLN A 132 -4.49 -3.60 7.41
N SER A 133 -5.34 -3.45 6.38
CA SER A 133 -6.65 -2.84 6.53
C SER A 133 -7.54 -3.60 7.52
N ALA A 134 -7.58 -4.94 7.45
CA ALA A 134 -8.34 -5.74 8.41
C ALA A 134 -7.82 -5.60 9.85
N LYS A 135 -6.50 -5.57 10.05
CA LYS A 135 -5.88 -5.28 11.35
C LYS A 135 -6.24 -3.88 11.84
N PHE A 136 -6.19 -2.89 10.95
CA PHE A 136 -6.54 -1.51 11.26
C PHE A 136 -7.99 -1.38 11.71
N ASP A 137 -8.94 -2.01 11.03
CA ASP A 137 -10.37 -1.95 11.37
C ASP A 137 -10.63 -2.54 12.76
N ILE A 138 -10.10 -3.74 13.04
CA ILE A 138 -10.21 -4.39 14.35
C ILE A 138 -9.58 -3.51 15.44
N MET A 139 -8.41 -2.95 15.17
CA MET A 139 -7.69 -2.08 16.10
C MET A 139 -8.43 -0.76 16.34
N ALA A 140 -9.01 -0.16 15.30
CA ALA A 140 -9.78 1.06 15.38
C ALA A 140 -11.02 0.88 16.27
N ASP A 141 -11.73 -0.24 16.13
CA ASP A 141 -12.88 -0.58 16.99
C ASP A 141 -12.47 -0.75 18.45
N GLN A 142 -11.38 -1.49 18.71
CA GLN A 142 -10.86 -1.66 20.07
C GLN A 142 -10.39 -0.35 20.68
N TRP A 143 -9.71 0.48 19.89
CA TRP A 143 -9.23 1.80 20.30
C TRP A 143 -10.39 2.75 20.61
N LEU A 144 -11.41 2.81 19.75
CA LEU A 144 -12.62 3.59 19.97
C LEU A 144 -13.38 3.14 21.22
N SER A 145 -13.50 1.83 21.43
CA SER A 145 -14.13 1.28 22.64
C SER A 145 -13.36 1.68 23.90
N ALA A 146 -12.03 1.58 23.90
CA ALA A 146 -11.19 1.97 25.03
C ALA A 146 -11.25 3.48 25.30
N ALA A 147 -11.24 4.29 24.24
CA ALA A 147 -11.37 5.74 24.33
C ALA A 147 -12.73 6.14 24.92
N ASN A 148 -13.82 5.52 24.48
CA ASN A 148 -15.16 5.78 24.99
C ASN A 148 -15.31 5.38 26.47
N ASP A 149 -14.82 4.21 26.87
CA ASP A 149 -14.85 3.75 28.26
C ASP A 149 -14.06 4.70 29.18
N LEU A 150 -12.89 5.15 28.72
CA LEU A 150 -12.07 6.12 29.44
C LEU A 150 -12.75 7.49 29.53
N ALA A 151 -13.33 7.98 28.43
CA ALA A 151 -14.05 9.25 28.40
C ALA A 151 -15.26 9.24 29.35
N GLN A 152 -16.03 8.16 29.37
CA GLN A 152 -17.15 8.00 30.32
C GLN A 152 -16.67 8.02 31.77
N THR A 153 -15.55 7.35 32.06
CA THR A 153 -14.96 7.32 33.40
C THR A 153 -14.48 8.70 33.85
N ILE A 154 -13.89 9.49 32.94
CA ILE A 154 -13.41 10.85 33.23
C ILE A 154 -14.58 11.85 33.35
N HIS A 155 -15.62 11.72 32.52
CA HIS A 155 -16.73 12.66 32.46
C HIS A 155 -17.51 12.76 33.77
N VAL A 156 -17.57 11.68 34.53
CA VAL A 156 -18.26 11.63 35.84
C VAL A 156 -17.43 12.21 36.99
N LEU A 157 -16.18 12.62 36.74
CA LEU A 157 -15.31 13.21 37.75
C LEU A 157 -15.47 14.73 37.80
N ASP A 158 -15.62 15.25 39.01
CA ASP A 158 -15.43 16.67 39.31
C ASP A 158 -13.94 17.05 39.33
N ASP A 159 -13.64 18.35 39.30
CA ASP A 159 -12.25 18.84 39.20
C ASP A 159 -11.38 18.44 40.39
N ALA A 160 -11.96 18.36 41.60
CA ALA A 160 -11.23 17.93 42.79
C ALA A 160 -10.81 16.46 42.66
N LYS A 161 -11.69 15.58 42.16
CA LYS A 161 -11.37 14.17 41.88
C LYS A 161 -10.36 14.02 40.75
N ARG A 162 -10.45 14.84 39.70
CA ARG A 162 -9.46 14.81 38.59
C ARG A 162 -8.06 15.15 39.09
N ILE A 163 -7.92 16.21 39.89
CA ILE A 163 -6.63 16.59 40.49
C ILE A 163 -6.11 15.46 41.40
N ALA A 164 -6.96 14.92 42.27
CA ALA A 164 -6.58 13.83 43.17
C ALA A 164 -6.13 12.56 42.43
N VAL A 165 -6.83 12.19 41.34
CA VAL A 165 -6.43 11.05 40.49
C VAL A 165 -5.09 11.30 39.83
N ARG A 166 -4.89 12.49 39.23
CA ARG A 166 -3.62 12.87 38.59
C ARG A 166 -2.45 12.81 39.57
N ASP A 167 -2.61 13.43 40.73
CA ASP A 167 -1.53 13.52 41.72
C ASP A 167 -1.19 12.11 42.24
N LEU A 168 -2.19 11.25 42.46
CA LEU A 168 -1.96 9.86 42.85
C LEU A 168 -1.29 9.02 41.75
N LEU A 169 -1.57 9.25 40.46
CA LEU A 169 -0.84 8.61 39.36
C LEU A 169 0.64 9.04 39.36
N ILE A 170 0.92 10.32 39.61
CA ILE A 170 2.29 10.85 39.70
C ILE A 170 3.02 10.24 40.91
N GLU A 171 2.37 10.16 42.07
CA GLU A 171 2.93 9.54 43.27
C GLU A 171 3.27 8.06 43.08
N ARG A 172 2.51 7.36 42.23
CA ARG A 172 2.77 5.96 41.84
C ARG A 172 3.89 5.80 40.79
N GLY A 173 4.46 6.90 40.30
CA GLY A 173 5.48 6.88 39.24
C GLY A 173 4.91 6.69 37.84
N GLU A 174 3.58 6.75 37.67
CA GLU A 174 2.88 6.54 36.40
C GLU A 174 2.75 7.84 35.59
N ARG A 175 3.86 8.58 35.46
CA ARG A 175 3.88 9.91 34.84
C ARG A 175 3.28 9.95 33.42
N PRO A 176 3.54 8.98 32.52
CA PRO A 176 2.91 8.95 31.20
C PRO A 176 1.39 8.81 31.27
N ALA A 177 0.86 8.01 32.21
CA ALA A 177 -0.57 7.86 32.41
C ALA A 177 -1.18 9.15 32.98
N ALA A 178 -0.51 9.80 33.94
CA ALA A 178 -0.95 11.09 34.48
C ALA A 178 -1.02 12.19 33.41
N ASP A 179 -0.02 12.28 32.53
CA ASP A 179 0.02 13.25 31.44
C ASP A 179 -1.12 13.00 30.44
N GLU A 180 -1.34 11.74 30.05
CA GLU A 180 -2.39 11.38 29.11
C GLU A 180 -3.80 11.56 29.72
N PHE A 181 -3.96 11.20 30.99
CA PHE A 181 -5.17 11.47 31.78
C PHE A 181 -5.50 12.97 31.78
N TRP A 182 -4.49 13.82 32.01
CA TRP A 182 -4.69 15.27 32.09
C TRP A 182 -5.08 15.87 30.74
N LYS A 183 -4.47 15.40 29.64
CA LYS A 183 -4.88 15.80 28.27
C LYS A 183 -6.35 15.47 28.02
N LEU A 184 -6.79 14.25 28.37
CA LEU A 184 -8.16 13.79 28.19
C LEU A 184 -9.17 14.54 29.08
N CYS A 185 -8.74 15.03 30.24
CA CYS A 185 -9.57 15.86 31.11
C CYS A 185 -9.84 17.27 30.55
N GLY A 186 -9.03 17.77 29.60
CA GLY A 186 -9.35 19.04 28.96
C GLY A 186 -8.27 19.66 28.07
N GLU A 187 -8.48 19.56 26.76
CA GLU A 187 -8.42 20.71 25.83
C GLU A 187 -9.55 21.74 26.09
N HIS A 188 -10.45 21.50 27.07
CA HIS A 188 -11.54 22.42 27.43
C HIS A 188 -11.20 23.47 28.49
N HIS A 189 -9.93 23.58 28.89
CA HIS A 189 -9.48 24.68 29.73
C HIS A 189 -8.38 25.47 29.04
N HIS A 190 -8.81 26.42 28.19
CA HIS A 190 -8.13 27.72 28.20
C HIS A 190 -8.16 28.24 29.64
N CYS A 191 -7.09 27.93 30.37
CA CYS A 191 -6.69 28.62 31.58
C CYS A 191 -6.53 30.11 31.21
N LYS A 192 -7.61 30.90 31.33
CA LYS A 192 -7.55 32.37 31.18
C LYS A 192 -6.70 33.02 32.27
N ASP A 193 -6.30 32.27 33.29
CA ASP A 193 -5.55 32.76 34.45
C ASP A 193 -4.19 32.10 34.67
N CYS A 194 -3.60 31.47 33.64
CA CYS A 194 -2.20 31.06 33.70
C CYS A 194 -1.30 32.27 33.37
N LYS A 195 -1.39 33.29 34.21
CA LYS A 195 -0.31 34.23 34.49
C LYS A 195 0.27 33.82 35.84
N HIS A 196 1.46 33.22 35.82
CA HIS A 196 2.61 33.55 36.67
C HIS A 196 3.75 32.56 36.40
#